data_AF-A0A1H3YEQ2-F1
#
_entry.id   AF-A0A1H3YEQ2-F1
#
_cell.length_a   1.000
_cell.length_b   1.000
_cell.length_c   1.000
_cell.angle_alpha   90.00
_cell.angle_beta   90.00
_cell.angle_gamma   90.00
#
_symmetry.space_group_name_H-M   'P 1'
#
loop_
_entity.id
_entity.type
_entity.pdbx_description
1 polymer ?
#
loop_
_entity_poly.entity_id
_entity_poly.type
_entity_poly.pdbx_seq_one_letter_code
_entity_poly.pdbx_strand_id
1 'polypeptide(L)'
;MPCKKEEDEVNIFEEQEDYYQFLNTLEMMAQSYEPDGTPSGRYYILYAYCLMSNHIHLLIRERDDKIGLAIKRIASSYVYYYNHMYSRDGHLFRERYKSEPVNDMSYFVTLLRYIH
;
A
#
# COMPACT_ATOMS: atom_id res chain seq x y z
N MET A 1 -19.64 -31.43 13.13
CA MET A 1 -18.52 -30.77 13.84
C MET A 1 -17.42 -30.46 12.84
N PRO A 2 -16.82 -29.26 12.80
CA PRO A 2 -17.32 -27.92 13.13
C PRO A 2 -17.31 -26.96 11.91
N CYS A 3 -18.01 -25.83 12.07
CA CYS A 3 -18.06 -24.66 11.18
C CYS A 3 -16.75 -24.35 10.45
N LYS A 4 -16.82 -24.23 9.12
CA LYS A 4 -15.94 -23.29 8.42
C LYS A 4 -16.35 -21.90 8.91
N LYS A 5 -15.49 -21.27 9.73
CA LYS A 5 -15.63 -19.84 9.99
C LYS A 5 -15.50 -19.17 8.63
N GLU A 6 -16.53 -18.42 8.22
CA GLU A 6 -16.31 -17.30 7.31
C GLU A 6 -15.19 -16.49 7.96
N GLU A 7 -14.02 -16.49 7.32
CA GLU A 7 -12.95 -15.59 7.71
C GLU A 7 -13.49 -14.20 7.38
N ASP A 8 -13.92 -13.47 8.41
CA ASP A 8 -14.27 -12.06 8.29
C ASP A 8 -13.06 -11.35 7.66
N GLU A 9 -13.10 -11.17 6.33
CA GLU A 9 -12.17 -10.34 5.58
C GLU A 9 -12.32 -8.94 6.16
N VAL A 10 -11.35 -8.55 6.99
CA VAL A 10 -11.36 -7.22 7.58
C VAL A 10 -11.19 -6.24 6.45
N ASN A 11 -12.22 -5.44 6.26
CA ASN A 11 -12.16 -4.29 5.39
C ASN A 11 -11.13 -3.32 5.97
N ILE A 12 -10.12 -3.01 5.18
CA ILE A 12 -9.09 -2.02 5.51
C ILE A 12 -9.47 -0.64 4.96
N PHE A 13 -10.48 -0.53 4.09
CA PHE A 13 -11.04 0.71 3.58
C PHE A 13 -12.57 0.74 3.75
N GLU A 14 -13.08 1.47 4.76
CA GLU A 14 -14.53 1.53 5.01
C GLU A 14 -15.21 2.59 4.13
N GLU A 15 -14.55 3.73 3.93
CA GLU A 15 -15.08 4.88 3.18
C GLU A 15 -14.15 5.28 2.02
N GLN A 16 -14.65 6.09 1.09
CA GLN A 16 -13.86 6.52 -0.07
C GLN A 16 -12.64 7.35 0.34
N GLU A 17 -12.75 8.12 1.42
CA GLU A 17 -11.71 8.92 2.04
C GLU A 17 -10.52 8.07 2.49
N ASP A 18 -10.75 6.82 2.89
CA ASP A 18 -9.69 5.91 3.31
C ASP A 18 -8.75 5.58 2.14
N TYR A 19 -9.31 5.39 0.95
CA TYR A 19 -8.53 5.17 -0.27
C TYR A 19 -7.68 6.40 -0.58
N TYR A 20 -8.27 7.59 -0.55
CA TYR A 20 -7.54 8.83 -0.79
C TYR A 20 -6.43 9.04 0.22
N GLN A 21 -6.67 8.77 1.50
CA GLN A 21 -5.66 8.91 2.53
C GLN A 21 -4.51 7.92 2.35
N PHE A 22 -4.80 6.68 1.95
CA PHE A 22 -3.77 5.70 1.65
C PHE A 22 -2.94 6.12 0.43
N LEU A 23 -3.59 6.58 -0.64
CA LEU A 23 -2.91 7.12 -1.82
C LEU A 23 -2.02 8.32 -1.49
N ASN A 24 -2.53 9.27 -0.71
CA ASN A 24 -1.74 10.40 -0.22
C ASN A 24 -0.51 9.92 0.57
N THR A 25 -0.68 8.91 1.42
CA THR A 25 0.43 8.31 2.18
C THR A 25 1.47 7.70 1.24
N LEU A 26 1.05 7.00 0.18
CA LEU A 26 1.95 6.44 -0.81
C LEU A 26 2.70 7.53 -1.57
N GLU A 27 2.02 8.57 -2.01
CA GLU A 27 2.61 9.67 -2.78
C GLU A 27 3.58 10.50 -1.94
N MET A 28 3.24 10.80 -0.69
CA MET A 28 4.12 11.52 0.23
C MET A 28 5.44 10.78 0.52
N MET A 29 5.43 9.45 0.46
CA MET A 29 6.62 8.62 0.72
C MET A 29 7.37 8.24 -0.56
N ALA A 30 6.68 8.21 -1.70
CA ALA A 30 7.27 7.96 -3.00
C ALA A 30 8.19 9.12 -3.41
N GLN A 31 9.20 8.80 -4.21
CA GLN A 31 10.03 9.82 -4.82
C GLN A 31 9.22 10.64 -5.82
N SER A 32 9.25 11.95 -5.64
CA SER A 32 8.81 12.97 -6.58
C SER A 32 9.98 13.90 -6.94
N TYR A 33 9.75 14.77 -7.90
CA TYR A 33 10.69 15.82 -8.29
C TYR A 33 9.99 17.16 -8.16
N GLU A 34 10.63 18.07 -7.44
CA GLU A 34 10.20 19.46 -7.39
C GLU A 34 10.44 20.13 -8.76
N PRO A 35 9.77 21.25 -9.07
CA PRO A 35 9.91 21.95 -10.35
C PRO A 35 11.35 22.37 -10.69
N ASP A 36 12.22 22.51 -9.67
CA ASP A 36 13.63 22.84 -9.81
C ASP A 36 14.54 21.61 -10.04
N GLY A 37 13.95 20.41 -10.15
CA GLY A 37 14.65 19.15 -10.36
C GLY A 37 15.23 18.53 -9.10
N THR A 38 15.00 19.11 -7.92
CA THR A 38 15.41 18.49 -6.65
C THR A 38 14.51 17.30 -6.31
N PRO A 39 15.07 16.14 -5.92
CA PRO A 39 14.25 15.00 -5.51
C PRO A 39 13.62 15.26 -4.14
N SER A 40 12.29 15.07 -4.06
CA SER A 40 11.49 15.08 -2.84
C SER A 40 10.93 13.67 -2.61
N GLY A 41 10.69 13.26 -1.35
CA GLY A 41 10.45 11.85 -1.02
C GLY A 41 11.68 10.95 -1.20
N ARG A 42 11.83 9.88 -0.41
CA ARG A 42 13.13 9.18 -0.28
C ARG A 42 13.09 7.65 -0.34
N TYR A 43 11.92 7.03 -0.23
CA TYR A 43 11.89 5.61 0.12
C TYR A 43 11.86 4.68 -1.09
N TYR A 44 11.08 4.99 -2.13
CA TYR A 44 10.87 4.12 -3.31
C TYR A 44 10.30 4.91 -4.49
N ILE A 45 10.29 4.30 -5.67
CA ILE A 45 9.54 4.78 -6.84
C ILE A 45 8.27 3.94 -6.96
N LEU A 46 7.11 4.58 -7.07
CA LEU A 46 5.82 3.92 -7.27
C LEU A 46 5.53 3.79 -8.77
N TYR A 47 5.28 2.57 -9.26
CA TYR A 47 4.93 2.32 -10.66
C TYR A 47 3.44 2.07 -10.86
N ALA A 48 2.81 1.34 -9.94
CA ALA A 48 1.39 1.00 -10.00
C ALA A 48 0.88 0.59 -8.62
N TYR A 49 -0.44 0.66 -8.44
CA TYR A 49 -1.12 0.15 -7.26
C TYR A 49 -2.50 -0.42 -7.63
N CYS A 50 -2.99 -1.36 -6.82
CA CYS A 50 -4.38 -1.78 -6.81
C CYS A 50 -4.85 -1.83 -5.36
N LEU A 51 -5.92 -1.10 -5.07
CA LEU A 51 -6.53 -1.04 -3.74
C LEU A 51 -7.84 -1.82 -3.80
N MET A 52 -7.90 -2.91 -3.04
CA MET A 52 -9.13 -3.65 -2.76
C MET A 52 -9.55 -3.33 -1.33
N SER A 53 -10.83 -3.51 -1.02
CA SER A 53 -11.39 -3.33 0.32
C SER A 53 -10.57 -4.05 1.41
N ASN A 54 -10.04 -5.23 1.11
CA ASN A 54 -9.34 -6.10 2.06
C ASN A 54 -7.82 -6.24 1.82
N HIS A 55 -7.31 -5.76 0.69
CA HIS A 55 -5.93 -6.03 0.24
C HIS A 55 -5.35 -4.90 -0.60
N ILE A 56 -4.03 -4.75 -0.55
CA ILE A 56 -3.30 -3.74 -1.30
C ILE A 56 -2.18 -4.42 -2.10
N HIS A 57 -2.16 -4.20 -3.41
CA HIS A 57 -1.04 -4.56 -4.27
C HIS A 57 -0.27 -3.31 -4.67
N LEU A 58 1.04 -3.30 -4.46
CA LEU A 58 1.93 -2.20 -4.86
C LEU A 58 3.01 -2.74 -5.78
N LEU A 59 3.23 -2.06 -6.91
CA LEU A 59 4.48 -2.20 -7.65
C LEU A 59 5.37 -1.01 -7.35
N ILE A 60 6.48 -1.29 -6.67
CA ILE A 60 7.44 -0.31 -6.21
C ILE A 60 8.86 -0.75 -6.56
N ARG A 61 9.71 0.21 -6.91
CA ARG A 61 11.16 0.01 -7.03
C ARG A 61 11.88 0.54 -5.81
N GLU A 62 12.65 -0.35 -5.20
CA GLU A 62 13.54 -0.04 -4.09
C GLU A 62 14.61 0.99 -4.50
N ARG A 63 14.96 1.87 -3.56
CA ARG A 63 16.06 2.85 -3.68
C ARG A 63 17.04 2.68 -2.51
N ASP A 64 17.59 3.78 -2.01
CA ASP A 64 18.62 3.80 -0.97
C ASP A 64 18.13 3.20 0.37
N ASP A 65 16.81 3.27 0.64
CA ASP A 65 16.18 2.62 1.78
C ASP A 65 15.69 1.21 1.45
N LYS A 66 15.79 0.29 2.43
CA LYS A 66 15.24 -1.05 2.30
C LYS A 66 13.73 -1.00 2.12
N ILE A 67 13.19 -1.70 1.14
CA ILE A 67 11.75 -1.68 0.79
C ILE A 67 10.84 -2.03 1.98
N GLY A 68 11.31 -2.92 2.86
CA GLY A 68 10.60 -3.27 4.08
C GLY A 68 10.42 -2.11 5.06
N LEU A 69 11.36 -1.15 5.10
CA LEU A 69 11.22 0.06 5.92
C LEU A 69 10.16 0.99 5.33
N ALA A 70 10.13 1.14 4.01
CA ALA A 70 9.11 1.91 3.31
C ALA A 70 7.71 1.36 3.58
N ILE A 71 7.51 0.05 3.37
CA ILE A 71 6.24 -0.61 3.63
C ILE A 71 5.83 -0.47 5.11
N LYS A 72 6.78 -0.64 6.04
CA LYS A 72 6.50 -0.43 7.46
C LYS A 72 6.01 0.99 7.75
N ARG A 73 6.61 2.01 7.13
CA ARG A 73 6.20 3.41 7.31
C ARG A 73 4.81 3.68 6.73
N ILE A 74 4.54 3.21 5.52
CA ILE A 74 3.22 3.33 4.87
C ILE A 74 2.15 2.69 5.78
N ALA A 75 2.37 1.42 6.16
CA ALA A 75 1.43 0.69 6.99
C ALA A 75 1.19 1.37 8.34
N SER A 76 2.26 1.82 9.01
CA SER A 76 2.13 2.49 10.32
C SER A 76 1.38 3.82 10.21
N SER A 77 1.68 4.62 9.18
CA SER A 77 1.04 5.91 8.93
C SER A 77 -0.47 5.74 8.68
N TYR A 78 -0.82 4.75 7.86
CA TYR A 78 -2.21 4.47 7.55
C TYR A 78 -2.98 3.90 8.74
N VAL A 79 -2.42 2.93 9.47
CA VAL A 79 -3.04 2.39 10.68
C VAL A 79 -3.28 3.50 11.70
N TYR A 80 -2.34 4.43 11.87
CA TYR A 80 -2.52 5.57 12.77
C TYR A 80 -3.71 6.43 12.37
N TYR A 81 -3.82 6.79 11.09
CA TYR A 81 -4.97 7.51 10.56
C TYR A 81 -6.28 6.73 10.78
N TYR A 82 -6.33 5.48 10.35
CA TYR A 82 -7.53 4.64 10.40
C TYR A 82 -8.02 4.47 11.84
N ASN A 83 -7.12 4.17 12.76
CA ASN A 83 -7.45 4.05 14.19
C ASN A 83 -7.98 5.36 14.77
N HIS A 84 -7.41 6.51 14.36
CA HIS A 84 -7.90 7.81 14.79
C HIS A 84 -9.29 8.13 14.22
N MET A 85 -9.51 7.89 12.93
CA MET A 85 -10.79 8.17 12.25
C MET A 85 -11.94 7.32 12.82
N TYR A 86 -11.69 6.04 13.03
CA TYR A 86 -12.72 5.09 13.48
C TYR A 86 -12.73 4.88 15.00
N SER A 87 -11.93 5.64 15.75
CA SER A 87 -11.78 5.49 17.21
C SER A 87 -11.46 4.04 17.63
N ARG A 88 -10.62 3.37 16.83
CA ARG A 88 -10.17 1.99 17.05
C ARG A 88 -8.78 1.97 17.67
N ASP A 89 -8.44 0.86 18.30
CA ASP A 89 -7.09 0.54 18.72
C ASP A 89 -6.63 -0.81 18.15
N GLY A 90 -5.31 -1.00 18.13
CA GLY A 90 -4.70 -2.26 17.70
C GLY A 90 -4.34 -2.35 16.21
N HIS A 91 -4.23 -3.58 15.72
CA HIS A 91 -3.69 -3.91 14.41
C HIS A 91 -4.77 -3.90 13.33
N LEU A 92 -4.55 -3.11 12.28
CA LEU A 92 -5.37 -3.15 11.07
C LEU A 92 -4.93 -4.28 10.13
N PHE A 93 -3.64 -4.32 9.79
CA PHE A 93 -3.07 -5.36 8.95
C PHE A 93 -2.79 -6.63 9.76
N ARG A 94 -3.40 -7.75 9.35
CA ARG A 94 -3.25 -9.06 10.03
C ARG A 94 -2.01 -9.84 9.61
N GLU A 95 -1.57 -9.66 8.36
CA GLU A 95 -0.39 -10.35 7.81
C GLU A 95 0.80 -9.43 7.63
N ARG A 96 2.00 -10.03 7.54
CA ARG A 96 3.20 -9.33 7.07
C ARG A 96 3.08 -9.09 5.57
N TYR A 97 3.73 -8.02 5.10
CA TYR A 97 3.88 -7.81 3.66
C TYR A 97 4.60 -9.01 3.03
N LYS A 98 4.16 -9.38 1.83
CA LYS A 98 4.81 -10.36 0.97
C LYS A 98 5.40 -9.60 -0.21
N SER A 99 6.60 -9.96 -0.64
CA SER A 99 7.30 -9.31 -1.75
C SER A 99 7.89 -10.36 -2.68
N GLU A 100 7.61 -10.25 -3.96
CA GLU A 100 8.19 -11.08 -5.01
C GLU A 100 8.91 -10.18 -6.02
N PRO A 101 10.18 -10.45 -6.37
CA PRO A 101 10.92 -9.64 -7.34
C PRO A 101 10.31 -9.82 -8.74
N VAL A 102 9.94 -8.72 -9.37
CA VAL A 102 9.43 -8.72 -10.74
C VAL A 102 10.59 -8.47 -11.69
N ASN A 103 11.06 -9.54 -12.36
CA ASN A 103 12.19 -9.48 -13.30
C ASN A 103 11.75 -9.30 -14.77
N ASP A 104 10.45 -9.35 -15.07
CA ASP A 104 9.92 -9.28 -16.44
C ASP A 104 8.77 -8.27 -16.57
N MET A 105 9.02 -7.22 -17.36
CA MET A 105 8.09 -6.09 -17.61
C MET A 105 6.92 -6.46 -18.55
N SER A 106 7.00 -7.58 -19.27
CA SER A 106 5.97 -7.98 -20.24
C SER A 106 4.72 -8.60 -19.59
N TYR A 107 4.87 -9.22 -18.42
CA TYR A 107 3.76 -9.71 -17.60
C TYR A 107 3.02 -8.55 -16.88
N PHE A 108 3.73 -7.45 -16.61
CA PHE A 108 3.29 -6.29 -15.85
C PHE A 108 2.23 -5.42 -16.54
N VAL A 109 2.39 -5.15 -17.85
CA VAL A 109 1.38 -4.40 -18.65
C VAL A 109 0.11 -5.22 -18.87
N THR A 110 0.24 -6.55 -18.88
CA THR A 110 -0.90 -7.47 -19.04
C THR A 110 -1.76 -7.52 -17.77
N LEU A 111 -1.15 -7.45 -16.58
CA LEU A 111 -1.87 -7.39 -15.30
C LEU A 111 -2.58 -6.04 -15.08
N LEU A 112 -1.93 -4.93 -15.44
CA LEU A 112 -2.51 -3.58 -15.39
C LEU A 112 -3.76 -3.41 -16.28
N ARG A 113 -3.88 -4.19 -17.36
CA ARG A 113 -5.04 -4.14 -18.26
C ARG A 113 -6.25 -4.93 -17.74
N TYR A 114 -6.08 -5.75 -16.71
CA TYR A 114 -7.17 -6.57 -16.14
C TYR A 114 -7.89 -5.88 -14.97
N ILE A 115 -7.42 -4.68 -14.59
CA ILE A 115 -8.01 -3.84 -13.56
C ILE A 115 -8.50 -2.55 -14.26
N HIS A 116 -9.54 -2.67 -15.08
CA HIS A 116 -10.35 -1.54 -15.57
C HIS A 116 -11.79 -1.99 -15.75
#